data_AF-A0A927MT70-F1
#
_entry.id   AF-A0A927MT70-F1
#
_cell.length_a   1.000
_cell.length_b   1.000
_cell.length_c   1.000
_cell.angle_alpha   90.00
_cell.angle_beta   90.00
_cell.angle_gamma   90.00
#
_symmetry.space_group_name_H-M   'P 1'
#
loop_
_entity.id
_entity.type
_entity.pdbx_description
1 polymer ?
#
loop_
_entity_poly.entity_id
_entity_poly.type
_entity_poly.pdbx_seq_one_letter_code
_entity_poly.pdbx_strand_id
1 'polypeptide(L)'
;MAGLSFEVCGSLAAISAQADGYQSVVAVDACGTFSLHKREAGLARLAILGVEVSDYATLMVEIMADNADPHANDVYAALDMPFATLMGQVAAGYGK
;
A
#
# COMPACT_ATOMS: atom_id res chain seq x y z
N MET A 1 4.39 -4.52 -3.05
CA MET A 1 4.56 -5.96 -2.72
C MET A 1 3.78 -6.30 -1.46
N ALA A 2 3.21 -7.50 -1.40
CA ALA A 2 2.58 -8.06 -0.20
C ALA A 2 2.89 -9.56 -0.11
N GLY A 3 2.96 -10.14 1.09
CA GLY A 3 3.33 -11.55 1.22
C GLY A 3 3.21 -12.15 2.62
N LEU A 4 3.37 -13.48 2.66
CA LEU A 4 3.31 -14.31 3.86
C LEU A 4 4.48 -15.33 3.89
N SER A 5 5.30 -15.39 4.92
CA SER A 5 5.37 -14.43 6.03
C SER A 5 6.06 -13.12 5.62
N PHE A 6 5.63 -12.01 6.22
CA PHE A 6 6.14 -10.66 5.99
C PHE A 6 7.67 -10.63 6.11
N GLU A 7 8.22 -11.10 7.23
CA GLU A 7 9.63 -10.96 7.56
C GLU A 7 10.57 -11.85 6.73
N VAL A 8 10.02 -12.80 5.96
CA VAL A 8 10.78 -13.70 5.09
C VAL A 8 10.41 -13.46 3.63
N CYS A 9 9.33 -14.05 3.13
CA CYS A 9 8.97 -14.00 1.71
C CYS A 9 8.63 -12.58 1.26
N GLY A 10 7.92 -11.80 2.08
CA GLY A 10 7.57 -10.41 1.76
C GLY A 10 8.80 -9.49 1.72
N SER A 11 9.58 -9.47 2.80
CA SER A 11 10.74 -8.60 2.94
C SER A 11 11.91 -9.01 2.03
N LEU A 12 12.22 -10.30 1.89
CA LEU A 12 13.35 -10.74 1.05
C LEU A 12 13.09 -10.49 -0.43
N ALA A 13 11.85 -10.69 -0.90
CA ALA A 13 11.48 -10.32 -2.27
C ALA A 13 11.66 -8.81 -2.50
N ALA A 14 11.25 -7.98 -1.54
CA ALA A 14 11.42 -6.53 -1.64
C ALA A 14 12.87 -6.05 -1.63
N ILE A 15 13.69 -6.64 -0.76
CA ILE A 15 15.13 -6.37 -0.70
C ILE A 15 15.81 -6.79 -2.01
N SER A 16 15.46 -7.95 -2.55
CA SER A 16 16.06 -8.46 -3.80
C SER A 16 15.68 -7.58 -5.00
N ALA A 17 14.39 -7.21 -5.12
CA ALA A 17 13.95 -6.30 -6.16
C ALA A 17 14.65 -4.93 -6.07
N GLN A 18 14.87 -4.40 -4.87
CA GLN A 18 15.63 -3.15 -4.70
C GLN A 18 17.09 -3.31 -5.13
N ALA A 19 17.73 -4.43 -4.81
CA ALA A 19 19.11 -4.72 -5.24
C ALA A 19 19.23 -4.82 -6.77
N ASP A 20 18.16 -5.25 -7.44
CA ASP A 20 18.04 -5.28 -8.90
C ASP A 20 17.68 -3.93 -9.53
N GLY A 21 17.54 -2.88 -8.72
CA GLY A 21 17.30 -1.50 -9.17
C GLY A 21 15.83 -1.11 -9.33
N TYR A 22 14.88 -1.93 -8.84
CA TYR A 22 13.47 -1.56 -8.82
C TYR A 22 13.13 -0.69 -7.60
N GLN A 23 12.17 0.23 -7.76
CA GLN A 23 11.54 0.88 -6.62
C GLN A 23 10.61 -0.11 -5.94
N SER A 24 11.03 -0.64 -4.78
CA SER A 24 10.24 -1.61 -4.03
C SER A 24 9.52 -0.93 -2.87
N VAL A 25 8.20 -1.15 -2.81
CA VAL A 25 7.37 -0.71 -1.70
C VAL A 25 6.57 -1.89 -1.15
N VAL A 26 6.54 -2.05 0.18
CA VAL A 26 5.82 -3.14 0.85
C VAL A 26 4.54 -2.63 1.50
N ALA A 27 3.39 -3.19 1.11
CA ALA A 27 2.07 -2.93 1.71
C ALA A 27 1.93 -3.78 2.98
N VAL A 28 2.24 -3.20 4.14
CA VAL A 28 2.45 -3.97 5.39
C VAL A 28 1.14 -4.50 6.00
N ASP A 29 0.04 -3.80 5.77
CA ASP A 29 -1.31 -4.22 6.20
C ASP A 29 -1.93 -5.30 5.29
N ALA A 30 -1.40 -5.47 4.08
CA ALA A 30 -1.67 -6.61 3.21
C ALA A 30 -0.72 -7.81 3.44
N CYS A 31 0.20 -7.74 4.41
CA CYS A 31 1.12 -8.83 4.74
C CYS A 31 0.72 -9.55 6.04
N GLY A 32 0.87 -10.87 6.06
CA GLY A 32 0.70 -11.67 7.28
C GLY A 32 2.05 -12.07 7.90
N THR A 33 2.09 -12.28 9.22
CA THR A 33 3.27 -12.76 9.95
C THR A 33 2.87 -13.63 11.13
N PHE A 34 3.81 -14.39 11.69
CA PHE A 34 3.55 -15.33 12.78
C PHE A 34 3.57 -14.68 14.17
N SER A 35 4.17 -13.50 14.34
CA SER A 35 4.21 -12.81 15.64
C SER A 35 4.50 -11.32 15.50
N LEU A 36 4.16 -10.55 16.53
CA LEU A 36 4.49 -9.12 16.59
C LEU A 36 6.01 -8.88 16.54
N HIS A 37 6.79 -9.68 17.27
CA HIS A 37 8.25 -9.61 17.25
C HIS A 37 8.82 -9.76 15.83
N LYS A 38 8.24 -10.63 15.01
CA LYS A 38 8.63 -10.80 13.60
C LYS A 38 8.24 -9.58 12.76
N ARG A 39 7.05 -9.00 12.99
CA ARG A 39 6.61 -7.76 12.33
C ARG A 39 7.58 -6.62 12.62
N GLU A 40 7.90 -6.39 13.88
CA GLU A 40 8.77 -5.29 14.31
C GLU A 40 10.19 -5.45 13.77
N ALA A 41 10.76 -6.67 13.87
CA ALA A 41 12.09 -6.95 13.33
C ALA A 41 12.14 -6.77 11.80
N GLY A 42 11.10 -7.21 11.07
CA GLY A 42 11.01 -7.02 9.63
C GLY A 42 10.91 -5.53 9.24
N LEU A 43 10.07 -4.75 9.92
CA LEU A 43 9.92 -3.31 9.69
C LEU A 43 11.24 -2.56 9.94
N ALA A 44 11.88 -2.83 11.08
CA ALA A 44 13.17 -2.22 11.42
C ALA A 44 14.24 -2.53 10.36
N ARG A 45 14.28 -3.77 9.87
CA ARG A 45 15.22 -4.19 8.82
C ARG A 45 14.96 -3.47 7.48
N LEU A 46 13.71 -3.39 7.03
CA LEU A 46 13.36 -2.69 5.79
C LEU A 46 13.73 -1.20 5.86
N ALA A 47 13.45 -0.54 7.00
CA ALA A 47 13.81 0.87 7.21
C ALA A 47 15.33 1.12 7.12
N ILE A 48 16.15 0.28 7.76
CA ILE A 48 17.62 0.38 7.69
C ILE A 48 18.15 0.19 6.27
N LEU A 49 17.52 -0.69 5.49
CA LEU A 49 17.91 -0.97 4.10
C LEU A 49 17.31 0.03 3.10
N GLY A 50 16.52 1.00 3.58
CA GLY A 50 15.85 1.99 2.72
C GLY A 50 14.76 1.40 1.82
N VAL A 51 14.21 0.23 2.16
CA VAL A 51 13.04 -0.34 1.47
C VAL A 51 11.80 0.35 2.01
N GLU A 52 11.03 0.96 1.11
CA GLU A 52 9.84 1.72 1.47
C GLU A 52 8.72 0.79 1.96
N VAL A 53 7.96 1.28 2.94
CA VAL A 53 6.81 0.59 3.52
C VAL A 53 5.61 1.53 3.54
N SER A 54 4.43 1.02 3.21
CA SER A 54 3.17 1.77 3.20
C SER A 54 1.99 0.82 3.49
N ASP A 55 0.77 1.33 3.45
CA ASP A 55 -0.46 0.54 3.46
C ASP A 55 -1.02 0.37 2.04
N TYR A 56 -1.82 -0.68 1.80
CA TYR A 56 -2.27 -0.99 0.44
C TYR A 56 -3.10 0.15 -0.17
N ALA A 57 -3.84 0.88 0.63
CA ALA A 57 -4.78 1.88 0.13
C ALA A 57 -4.07 3.17 -0.25
N THR A 58 -3.16 3.65 0.59
CA THR A 58 -2.26 4.76 0.29
C THR A 58 -1.50 4.49 -1.00
N LEU A 59 -0.95 3.28 -1.20
CA LEU A 59 -0.25 2.93 -2.44
C LEU A 59 -1.11 3.01 -3.69
N MET A 60 -2.37 2.54 -3.63
CA MET A 60 -3.23 2.61 -4.81
C MET A 60 -3.61 4.06 -5.14
N VAL A 61 -3.83 4.88 -4.11
CA VAL A 61 -4.12 6.33 -4.30
C VAL A 61 -2.88 7.08 -4.80
N GLU A 62 -1.68 6.74 -4.34
CA GLU A 62 -0.42 7.30 -4.87
C GLU A 62 -0.21 6.93 -6.34
N ILE A 63 -0.50 5.68 -6.74
CA ILE A 63 -0.43 5.24 -8.13
C ILE A 63 -1.45 5.98 -9.00
N MET A 64 -2.65 6.21 -8.49
CA MET A 64 -3.70 6.96 -9.18
C MET A 64 -3.33 8.43 -9.40
N ALA A 65 -2.52 9.00 -8.51
CA ALA A 65 -1.95 10.36 -8.54
C ALA A 65 -2.94 11.54 -8.46
N ASP A 66 -4.07 11.49 -9.17
CA ASP A 66 -5.08 12.56 -9.19
C ASP A 66 -6.50 12.00 -9.06
N ASN A 67 -7.35 12.66 -8.27
CA ASN A 67 -8.76 12.33 -8.15
C ASN A 67 -9.58 12.69 -9.39
N ALA A 68 -9.04 13.53 -10.28
CA ALA A 68 -9.61 13.79 -11.59
C ALA A 68 -9.36 12.64 -12.58
N ASP A 69 -8.58 11.61 -12.21
CA ASP A 69 -8.35 10.45 -13.07
C ASP A 69 -9.69 9.76 -13.41
N PRO A 70 -9.93 9.39 -14.68
CA PRO A 70 -11.18 8.76 -15.10
C PRO A 70 -11.46 7.42 -14.38
N HIS A 71 -10.44 6.77 -13.81
CA HIS A 71 -10.55 5.53 -13.06
C HIS A 71 -10.68 5.74 -11.54
N ALA A 72 -10.71 6.98 -11.04
CA ALA A 72 -10.67 7.23 -9.60
C ALA A 72 -11.80 6.55 -8.82
N ASN A 73 -13.02 6.58 -9.35
CA ASN A 73 -14.17 5.90 -8.73
C ASN A 73 -14.00 4.37 -8.72
N ASP A 74 -13.40 3.80 -9.77
CA ASP A 74 -13.14 2.36 -9.85
C ASP A 74 -12.07 1.94 -8.82
N VAL A 75 -11.02 2.75 -8.68
CA VAL A 75 -9.97 2.54 -7.66
C VAL A 75 -10.58 2.60 -6.26
N TYR A 76 -11.36 3.63 -5.97
CA TYR A 76 -12.00 3.76 -4.66
C TYR A 76 -13.01 2.66 -4.34
N ALA A 77 -13.73 2.17 -5.34
CA ALA A 77 -14.62 1.03 -5.19
C ALA A 77 -13.82 -0.26 -4.92
N ALA A 78 -12.70 -0.47 -5.62
CA ALA A 78 -11.84 -1.64 -5.43
C ALA A 78 -11.13 -1.65 -4.06
N LEU A 79 -10.81 -0.48 -3.52
CA LEU A 79 -10.26 -0.32 -2.18
C LEU A 79 -11.29 -0.53 -1.06
N ASP A 80 -12.58 -0.70 -1.40
CA ASP A 80 -13.69 -0.81 -0.45
C ASP A 80 -13.63 0.28 0.63
N MET A 81 -13.45 1.54 0.21
CA MET A 81 -13.35 2.69 1.11
C MET A 81 -14.69 3.44 1.19
N PRO A 82 -15.53 3.23 2.22
CA PRO A 82 -16.84 3.87 2.32
C PRO A 82 -16.75 5.41 2.33
N PHE A 83 -15.65 5.94 2.88
CA PHE A 83 -15.38 7.37 2.90
C PHE A 83 -15.24 7.97 1.49
N ALA A 84 -14.61 7.26 0.54
CA ALA A 84 -14.44 7.77 -0.82
C ALA A 84 -15.78 7.87 -1.57
N THR A 85 -16.65 6.87 -1.36
CA THR A 85 -18.04 6.92 -1.86
C THR A 85 -18.79 8.12 -1.30
N LEU A 86 -18.65 8.39 0.01
CA LEU A 86 -19.26 9.55 0.65
C LEU A 86 -18.72 10.87 0.07
N MET A 87 -17.41 10.99 -0.13
CA MET A 87 -16.81 12.21 -0.70
C MET A 87 -17.28 12.46 -2.13
N GLY A 88 -17.43 11.41 -2.96
CA GLY A 88 -18.02 11.52 -4.29
C GLY A 88 -19.47 12.02 -4.25
N GLN A 89 -20.28 11.51 -3.31
CA GLN A 89 -21.66 11.97 -3.10
C GLN A 89 -21.72 13.44 -2.66
N VAL A 90 -20.81 13.86 -1.76
CA VAL A 90 -20.70 15.26 -1.31
C VAL A 90 -20.33 16.17 -2.48
N ALA A 91 -19.31 15.82 -3.26
CA ALA A 91 -18.87 16.61 -4.41
C ALA A 91 -19.99 16.78 -5.45
N ALA A 92 -20.74 15.71 -5.76
CA ALA A 92 -21.90 15.77 -6.65
C ALA A 92 -23.04 16.64 -6.08
N GLY A 93 -23.19 16.70 -4.76
CA GLY A 93 -24.15 17.57 -4.07
C GLY A 93 -23.79 19.06 -4.11
N TYR A 94 -22.49 19.41 -4.11
CA TYR A 94 -21.99 20.79 -4.20
C TYR A 94 -21.96 21.35 -5.63
N GLY A 95 -21.99 20.49 -6.66
CA GLY A 95 -22.01 20.89 -8.08
C GLY A 95 -23.37 21.35 -8.62
N LYS A 96 -24.36 21.57 -7.74
CA LYS A 96 -25.69 22.12 -8.03
C LYS A 96 -25.91 23.40 -7.22
#